data_AF-A0A4D8RTC2-F1
#
_entry.id   AF-A0A4D8RTC2-F1
#
_cell.length_a   1.000
_cell.length_b   1.000
_cell.length_c   1.000
_cell.angle_alpha   90.00
_cell.angle_beta   90.00
_cell.angle_gamma   90.00
#
_symmetry.space_group_name_H-M   'P 1'
#
loop_
_entity.id
_entity.type
_entity.pdbx_description
1 polymer ?
#
loop_
_entity_poly.entity_id
_entity_poly.type
_entity_poly.pdbx_seq_one_letter_code
_entity_poly.pdbx_strand_id
1 'polypeptide(L)'
;MAIIEVGRICVKLSGREAGSKCVIVDIIDNNFVLVTGPKSISGVKRRRVNISHLEPTDKTVEIGKGASDQEVEAKLKEQGLVDFMKEKVKVKIPVI
;
A
#
# COMPACT_ATOMS: atom_id res chain seq x y z
N MET A 1 -8.56 16.97 -3.32
CA MET A 1 -8.84 15.52 -3.41
C MET A 1 -8.04 14.84 -2.33
N ALA A 2 -8.68 14.05 -1.46
CA ALA A 2 -7.98 13.37 -0.37
C ALA A 2 -7.01 12.36 -0.98
N ILE A 3 -5.71 12.65 -0.84
CA ILE A 3 -4.62 11.86 -1.42
C ILE A 3 -4.48 10.50 -0.70
N ILE A 4 -5.04 10.41 0.52
CA ILE A 4 -4.79 9.36 1.49
C ILE A 4 -6.11 8.98 2.14
N GLU A 5 -6.73 7.95 1.58
CA GLU A 5 -7.96 7.35 2.08
C GLU A 5 -7.72 5.85 2.30
N VAL A 6 -8.53 5.26 3.18
CA VAL A 6 -8.54 3.80 3.37
C VAL A 6 -8.86 3.14 2.05
N GLY A 7 -8.07 2.13 1.68
CA GLY A 7 -8.19 1.42 0.41
C GLY A 7 -7.34 1.98 -0.73
N ARG A 8 -6.71 3.16 -0.58
CA ARG A 8 -5.78 3.68 -1.60
C ARG A 8 -4.55 2.78 -1.72
N ILE A 9 -4.15 2.46 -2.95
CA ILE A 9 -2.87 1.76 -3.21
C ILE A 9 -1.75 2.79 -3.29
N CYS A 10 -0.67 2.54 -2.57
CA CYS A 10 0.53 3.36 -2.54
C CYS A 10 1.78 2.54 -2.87
N VAL A 11 2.79 3.19 -3.42
CA VAL A 11 4.14 2.65 -3.59
C VAL A 11 5.03 3.19 -2.46
N LYS A 12 5.85 2.32 -1.88
CA LYS A 12 6.91 2.79 -0.97
C LYS A 12 8.07 3.36 -1.77
N LEU A 13 8.41 4.62 -1.52
CA LEU A 13 9.56 5.27 -2.15
C LEU A 13 10.89 4.86 -1.51
N SER A 14 10.88 4.59 -0.20
CA SER A 14 12.10 4.39 0.59
C SER A 14 12.02 3.21 1.57
N GLY A 15 13.19 2.68 1.95
CA GLY A 15 13.36 1.60 2.94
C GLY A 15 13.56 0.21 2.33
N ARG A 16 13.52 -0.82 3.18
CA ARG A 16 13.76 -2.23 2.79
C ARG A 16 12.76 -2.79 1.77
N GLU A 17 11.60 -2.16 1.66
CA GLU A 17 10.50 -2.52 0.76
C GLU A 17 10.27 -1.41 -0.29
N ALA A 18 11.28 -0.58 -0.56
CA ALA A 18 11.19 0.43 -1.61
C ALA A 18 10.84 -0.23 -2.95
N GLY A 19 9.91 0.38 -3.69
CA GLY A 19 9.36 -0.16 -4.94
C GLY A 19 8.23 -1.17 -4.77
N SER A 20 7.94 -1.64 -3.56
CA SER A 20 6.77 -2.49 -3.29
C SER A 20 5.51 -1.65 -3.14
N LYS A 21 4.39 -2.20 -3.61
CA LYS A 21 3.05 -1.63 -3.47
C LYS A 21 2.38 -2.13 -2.18
N CYS A 22 1.58 -1.26 -1.57
CA CYS A 22 0.81 -1.55 -0.37
C CYS A 22 -0.53 -0.82 -0.39
N VAL A 23 -1.48 -1.28 0.41
CA VAL A 23 -2.80 -0.66 0.60
C VAL A 23 -2.88 -0.05 1.98
N ILE A 24 -3.48 1.12 2.08
CA ILE A 24 -3.79 1.76 3.36
C ILE A 24 -5.02 1.09 3.95
N VAL A 25 -4.87 0.52 5.14
CA VAL A 25 -5.96 -0.16 5.88
C VAL A 25 -6.58 0.76 6.91
N ASP A 26 -5.76 1.63 7.49
CA ASP A 26 -6.18 2.53 8.55
C ASP A 26 -5.36 3.82 8.54
N ILE A 27 -5.98 4.91 8.97
CA ILE A 27 -5.36 6.21 9.17
C ILE A 27 -5.28 6.40 10.68
N ILE A 28 -4.06 6.38 11.21
CA ILE A 28 -3.83 6.50 12.66
C ILE A 28 -3.82 7.98 13.03
N ASP A 29 -2.99 8.76 12.34
CA ASP A 29 -2.79 10.19 12.56
C ASP A 29 -2.61 10.90 11.21
N ASN A 30 -2.51 12.24 11.24
CA ASN A 30 -2.28 13.06 10.05
C ASN A 30 -0.99 12.73 9.29
N ASN A 31 0.01 12.13 9.96
CA ASN A 31 1.31 11.78 9.37
C ASN A 31 1.51 10.27 9.21
N PHE A 32 0.69 9.45 9.87
CA PHE A 32 0.92 8.01 9.97
C PHE A 32 -0.28 7.20 9.55
N VAL A 33 -0.02 6.25 8.67
CA VAL A 33 -1.02 5.30 8.18
C VAL A 33 -0.58 3.88 8.47
N LEU A 34 -1.56 3.02 8.67
CA LEU A 34 -1.38 1.58 8.72
C LEU A 34 -1.52 1.04 7.30
N VAL A 35 -0.44 0.48 6.78
CA VAL A 35 -0.44 -0.17 5.47
C VAL A 35 -0.35 -1.67 5.64
N THR A 36 -0.99 -2.40 4.73
CA THR A 36 -0.77 -3.83 4.54
C THR A 36 -0.48 -4.12 3.08
N GLY A 37 0.34 -5.14 2.85
CA GLY A 37 0.43 -5.79 1.55
C GLY A 37 0.36 -7.28 1.81
N PRO A 38 -0.59 -8.03 1.23
CA PRO A 38 -0.65 -9.47 1.46
C PRO A 38 0.72 -10.07 1.18
N LYS A 39 1.26 -10.82 2.15
CA LYS A 39 2.64 -11.34 2.11
C LYS A 39 2.87 -12.21 0.86
N SER A 40 1.81 -12.86 0.40
CA SER A 40 1.75 -13.67 -0.82
C SER A 40 1.85 -12.87 -2.12
N ILE A 41 1.63 -11.55 -2.08
CA ILE A 41 1.53 -10.68 -3.26
C ILE A 41 2.69 -9.68 -3.30
N SER A 42 2.73 -8.70 -2.38
CA SER A 42 3.76 -7.65 -2.39
C SER A 42 4.87 -7.84 -1.37
N GLY A 43 4.68 -8.76 -0.41
CA GLY A 43 5.62 -9.03 0.67
C GLY A 43 5.67 -7.94 1.75
N VAL A 44 4.81 -6.91 1.67
CA VAL A 44 4.81 -5.79 2.60
C VAL A 44 4.14 -6.17 3.92
N LYS A 45 4.91 -6.31 5.00
CA LYS A 45 4.33 -6.57 6.32
C LYS A 45 3.42 -5.43 6.77
N ARG A 46 2.29 -5.78 7.41
CA ARG A 46 1.40 -4.85 8.07
C ARG A 46 2.20 -4.01 9.07
N ARG A 47 2.29 -2.71 8.83
CA ARG A 47 3.10 -1.81 9.65
C ARG A 47 2.61 -0.37 9.55
N ARG A 48 2.92 0.40 10.59
CA ARG A 48 2.77 1.86 10.58
C ARG A 48 3.85 2.48 9.71
N VAL A 49 3.46 3.35 8.78
CA VAL A 49 4.37 4.05 7.85
C VAL A 49 4.02 5.53 7.84
N ASN A 50 5.04 6.36 7.69
CA ASN A 50 4.85 7.78 7.49
C ASN A 50 4.37 8.04 6.05
N ILE A 51 3.35 8.87 5.93
CA ILE A 51 2.78 9.34 4.66
C ILE A 51 3.85 9.89 3.71
N SER A 52 4.87 10.59 4.22
CA SER A 52 5.95 11.15 3.38
C SER A 52 6.74 10.11 2.58
N HIS A 53 6.70 8.83 2.96
CA HIS A 53 7.40 7.74 2.28
C HIS A 53 6.51 6.96 1.30
N LEU A 54 5.24 7.36 1.18
CA LEU A 54 4.25 6.70 0.36
C LEU A 54 3.88 7.61 -0.80
N GLU A 55 3.94 7.06 -2.00
CA GLU A 55 3.40 7.70 -3.19
C GLU A 55 2.07 7.03 -3.54
N PRO A 56 0.94 7.73 -3.43
CA PRO A 56 -0.36 7.18 -3.78
C PRO A 56 -0.48 7.03 -5.29
N THR A 57 -1.04 5.90 -5.71
CA THR A 57 -1.36 5.62 -7.11
C THR A 57 -2.80 5.98 -7.42
N ASP A 58 -3.18 5.94 -8.69
CA ASP A 58 -4.56 6.22 -9.14
C ASP A 58 -5.58 5.15 -8.73
N LYS A 59 -5.10 3.99 -8.27
CA LYS A 59 -5.94 2.83 -7.97
C LYS A 59 -6.38 2.81 -6.51
N THR A 60 -7.64 2.44 -6.32
CA THR A 60 -8.28 2.25 -5.01
C THR A 60 -8.90 0.87 -4.93
N VAL A 61 -8.91 0.34 -3.71
CA VAL A 61 -9.57 -0.90 -3.33
C VAL A 61 -10.65 -0.53 -2.32
N GLU A 62 -11.86 -1.01 -2.52
CA GLU A 62 -12.93 -0.78 -1.56
C GLU A 62 -12.76 -1.75 -0.37
N ILE A 63 -12.20 -1.23 0.72
CA ILE A 63 -12.06 -1.97 1.99
C ILE A 63 -12.56 -1.12 3.16
N GLY A 64 -13.04 -1.80 4.19
CA GLY A 64 -13.38 -1.15 5.46
C GLY A 64 -12.15 -0.73 6.25
N LYS A 65 -12.32 0.28 7.13
CA LYS A 65 -11.30 0.68 8.10
C LYS A 65 -10.94 -0.50 8.99
N GLY A 66 -9.65 -0.84 9.06
CA GLY A 66 -9.17 -1.94 9.91
C GLY A 66 -9.29 -3.34 9.30
N ALA A 67 -9.58 -3.46 7.99
CA ALA A 67 -9.70 -4.73 7.28
C ALA A 67 -8.56 -5.73 7.61
N SER A 68 -8.92 -7.01 7.67
CA SER A 68 -7.98 -8.10 7.93
C SER A 68 -7.17 -8.41 6.67
N ASP A 69 -5.97 -8.99 6.83
CA ASP A 69 -5.10 -9.30 5.69
C ASP A 69 -5.79 -10.25 4.68
N GLN A 70 -6.67 -11.14 5.17
CA GLN A 70 -7.49 -12.04 4.36
C GLN A 70 -8.54 -11.29 3.52
N GLU A 71 -9.22 -10.31 4.09
CA GLU A 71 -10.23 -9.49 3.38
C GLU A 71 -9.57 -8.65 2.30
N VAL A 72 -8.41 -8.07 2.62
CA VAL A 72 -7.63 -7.29 1.65
C VAL A 72 -7.17 -8.19 0.51
N GLU A 73 -6.71 -9.41 0.79
CA GLU A 73 -6.34 -10.38 -0.25
C GLU A 73 -7.53 -10.79 -1.13
N ALA A 74 -8.71 -11.03 -0.55
CA ALA A 74 -9.91 -11.36 -1.29
C ALA A 74 -10.33 -10.21 -2.21
N LYS A 75 -10.36 -8.97 -1.70
CA LYS A 75 -10.73 -7.78 -2.47
C LYS A 75 -9.75 -7.47 -3.60
N LEU A 76 -8.46 -7.67 -3.35
CA LEU A 76 -7.43 -7.52 -4.39
C LEU A 76 -7.56 -8.56 -5.50
N LYS A 77 -7.97 -9.80 -5.17
CA LYS A 77 -8.27 -10.85 -6.17
C LYS A 77 -9.53 -10.54 -6.95
N GLU A 78 -10.61 -10.11 -6.28
CA GLU A 78 -11.86 -9.71 -6.93
C GLU A 78 -11.64 -8.58 -7.94
N GLN A 79 -10.82 -7.58 -7.60
CA GLN A 79 -10.51 -6.47 -8.49
C GLN A 79 -9.41 -6.77 -9.52
N GLY A 80 -8.83 -7.97 -9.53
CA GLY A 80 -7.76 -8.34 -10.46
C GLY A 80 -6.48 -7.51 -10.31
N LEU A 81 -6.26 -6.88 -9.15
CA LEU A 81 -5.11 -5.99 -8.90
C LEU A 81 -3.88 -6.73 -8.38
N VAL A 82 -3.93 -8.07 -8.33
CA VAL A 82 -2.85 -8.93 -7.84
C VAL A 82 -1.57 -8.76 -8.67
N ASP A 83 -1.69 -8.74 -9.99
CA ASP A 83 -0.53 -8.58 -10.88
C ASP A 83 0.08 -7.19 -10.74
N PHE A 84 -0.79 -6.18 -10.61
CA PHE A 84 -0.34 -4.82 -10.34
C PHE A 84 0.42 -4.72 -9.02
N MET A 85 -0.03 -5.39 -7.96
CA MET A 85 0.67 -5.38 -6.67
C MET A 85 1.98 -6.18 -6.65
N LYS A 86 2.09 -7.25 -7.45
CA LYS A 86 3.32 -8.04 -7.58
C LYS A 86 4.42 -7.28 -8.33
N GLU A 87 4.03 -6.41 -9.25
CA GLU A 87 4.97 -5.63 -10.03
C GLU A 87 5.69 -4.60 -9.16
N LYS A 88 6.98 -4.83 -8.95
CA LYS A 88 7.87 -3.92 -8.23
C LYS A 88 8.27 -2.76 -9.14
N VAL A 89 8.02 -1.55 -8.68
CA VAL A 89 8.48 -0.34 -9.35
C VAL A 89 9.96 -0.16 -9.05
N LYS A 90 10.81 -0.06 -10.07
CA LYS A 90 12.22 0.31 -9.88
C LYS A 90 12.30 1.80 -9.53
N VAL A 91 12.21 2.12 -8.24
CA VAL A 91 12.44 3.49 -7.76
C VAL A 91 13.93 3.78 -7.95
N LYS A 92 14.26 4.69 -8.88
CA LYS A 92 15.62 5.24 -8.97
C LYS A 92 15.79 6.13 -7.75
N ILE A 93 16.47 5.63 -6.73
CA ILE A 93 16.89 6.47 -5.59
C ILE A 93 17.87 7.48 -6.18
N PRO A 94 17.60 8.80 -6.15
CA PRO A 94 18.62 9.77 -6.49
C PRO A 94 19.71 9.65 -5.42
N VAL A 95 20.85 9.08 -5.80
CA VAL A 95 22.06 9.15 -5.00
C VAL A 95 22.50 10.61 -5.10
N ILE A 96 22.30 11.37 -4.02
CA ILE A 96 22.91 12.69 -3.83
C ILE A 96 24.36 12.47 -3.40
#